data_AF-A0A6A5YIR8-F1
#
_entry.id   AF-A0A6A5YIR8-F1
#
_cell.length_a   1.000
_cell.length_b   1.000
_cell.length_c   1.000
_cell.angle_alpha   90.00
_cell.angle_beta   90.00
_cell.angle_gamma   90.00
#
_symmetry.space_group_name_H-M   'P 1'
#
loop_
_entity.id
_entity.type
_entity.pdbx_description
1 polymer ?
#
loop_
_entity_poly.entity_id
_entity_poly.type
_entity_poly.pdbx_seq_one_letter_code
_entity_poly.pdbx_strand_id
1 'polypeptide(L)'
;MLPNIPADVERLYLTFKEAGHTPPIRDLVAVVSSIISNATSEILVILDALDEVPERSSRNNRQELLQFLSGLAREGFSRLHVLVTSRDLSDIRHPFREVASQELCLERSDVDPDIRYYVQCCLKHYNLARWSPDLKSEIEEIISSKAKGMFRWAACQMELIERCRKIRDARIALSCLPKTLDDTYKRMLADINEEYLPDAMAVFRWLTYSRRPLSIEEIAEAAILQSETTRVDPNDRLADPSEVIGICRGLLTLSHEQESHRGPKRSLYHQLQLESRRSRVVRFSHFSVQEYLRSERASSFHIDTAQSHTQLTGCCLSDVIYNASSTFSIEDTIEYPMLEYAARYWHEHFQNLEASDPQLDGLVHMLLETDALGRWLQIHDPVGLRHYSPSIVISMQGPAWDLFYASHLGLYRSTKRSLYAIEDSNITRYIDSGVTPYTALGAACLRGHVDIVRLLLSRGADPNSRIVDGTILKAVLDVYQQCIDPVGESAKLKNMEEVLLILLEHGAETKRSTQN
;
A
#
# COMPACT_ATOMS: atom_id res chain seq x y z
N MET A 1 -4.09 -21.01 17.53
CA MET A 1 -5.27 -20.18 17.79
C MET A 1 -4.83 -19.11 18.77
N LEU A 2 -5.01 -17.83 18.44
CA LEU A 2 -4.70 -16.73 19.35
C LEU A 2 -5.68 -16.81 20.53
N PRO A 3 -5.23 -16.99 21.79
CA PRO A 3 -6.14 -16.96 22.92
C PRO A 3 -6.72 -15.54 23.09
N ASN A 4 -8.02 -15.44 23.40
CA ASN A 4 -8.78 -14.22 23.72
C ASN A 4 -9.05 -13.23 22.58
N ILE A 5 -9.55 -13.70 21.43
CA ILE A 5 -10.19 -12.79 20.45
C ILE A 5 -11.59 -12.41 20.99
N PRO A 6 -11.94 -11.10 21.07
CA PRO A 6 -13.29 -10.70 21.49
C PRO A 6 -14.38 -11.32 20.62
N ALA A 7 -15.47 -11.77 21.22
CA ALA A 7 -16.55 -12.48 20.51
C ALA A 7 -17.15 -11.68 19.34
N ASP A 8 -17.20 -10.35 19.46
CA ASP A 8 -17.69 -9.49 18.37
C ASP A 8 -16.71 -9.43 17.19
N VAL A 9 -15.39 -9.51 17.44
CA VAL A 9 -14.36 -9.60 16.39
C VAL A 9 -14.45 -10.95 15.69
N GLU A 10 -14.61 -12.03 16.45
CA GLU A 10 -14.77 -13.38 15.89
C GLU A 10 -16.04 -13.48 15.05
N ARG A 11 -17.16 -12.95 15.53
CA ARG A 11 -18.42 -12.91 14.79
C ARG A 11 -18.26 -12.13 13.49
N LEU A 12 -17.69 -10.92 13.55
CA LEU A 12 -17.44 -10.11 12.36
C LEU A 12 -16.53 -10.84 11.37
N TYR A 13 -15.45 -11.46 11.86
CA TYR A 13 -14.54 -12.23 11.03
C TYR A 13 -15.26 -13.39 10.33
N LEU A 14 -16.06 -14.19 11.05
CA LEU A 14 -16.78 -15.32 10.47
C LEU A 14 -17.78 -14.87 9.39
N THR A 15 -18.56 -13.81 9.67
CA THR A 15 -19.53 -13.26 8.71
C THR A 15 -18.86 -12.84 7.40
N PHE A 16 -17.75 -12.12 7.47
CA PHE A 16 -17.09 -11.61 6.27
C PHE A 16 -16.15 -12.63 5.61
N LYS A 17 -15.63 -13.60 6.38
CA LYS A 17 -14.86 -14.72 5.85
C LYS A 17 -15.71 -15.61 4.95
N GLU A 18 -16.94 -15.92 5.35
CA GLU A 18 -17.87 -16.71 4.55
C GLU A 18 -18.26 -15.99 3.27
N ALA A 19 -18.40 -14.66 3.33
CA ALA A 19 -18.69 -13.83 2.17
C ALA A 19 -17.49 -13.61 1.25
N GLY A 20 -16.24 -13.86 1.67
CA GLY A 20 -15.05 -13.58 0.87
C GLY A 20 -14.68 -12.10 0.76
N HIS A 21 -15.22 -11.23 1.62
CA HIS A 21 -15.02 -9.78 1.59
C HIS A 21 -14.34 -9.28 2.88
N THR A 22 -13.82 -8.06 2.86
CA THR A 22 -13.36 -7.37 4.08
C THR A 22 -14.52 -6.61 4.72
N PRO A 23 -14.65 -6.61 6.06
CA PRO A 23 -15.68 -5.81 6.73
C PRO A 23 -15.58 -4.32 6.36
N PRO A 24 -16.72 -3.62 6.20
CA PRO A 24 -16.71 -2.17 6.00
C PRO A 24 -16.20 -1.46 7.26
N ILE A 25 -15.70 -0.24 7.09
CA ILE A 25 -15.14 0.57 8.19
C ILE A 25 -16.15 0.75 9.32
N ARG A 26 -17.43 0.98 9.01
CA ARG A 26 -18.50 1.10 9.99
C ARG A 26 -18.59 -0.09 10.95
N ASP A 27 -18.51 -1.30 10.42
CA ASP A 27 -18.62 -2.50 11.26
C ASP A 27 -17.35 -2.69 12.10
N LEU A 28 -16.19 -2.30 11.57
CA LEU A 28 -14.93 -2.25 12.35
C LEU A 28 -15.05 -1.23 13.49
N VAL A 29 -15.53 -0.02 13.21
CA VAL A 29 -15.79 1.04 14.19
C VAL A 29 -16.77 0.56 15.27
N ALA A 30 -17.89 -0.05 14.89
CA ALA A 30 -18.88 -0.57 15.82
C ALA A 30 -18.29 -1.67 16.73
N VAL A 31 -17.47 -2.56 16.18
CA VAL A 31 -16.77 -3.59 16.97
C VAL A 31 -15.76 -2.95 17.92
N VAL A 32 -14.98 -1.96 17.48
CA VAL A 32 -14.03 -1.23 18.35
C VAL A 32 -14.78 -0.53 19.49
N SER A 33 -15.87 0.20 19.20
CA SER A 33 -16.69 0.83 20.24
C SER A 33 -17.32 -0.19 21.19
N SER A 34 -17.75 -1.35 20.71
CA SER A 34 -18.26 -2.45 21.55
C SER A 34 -17.17 -2.99 22.49
N ILE A 35 -15.96 -3.21 21.97
CA ILE A 35 -14.82 -3.67 22.77
C ILE A 35 -14.49 -2.66 23.87
N ILE A 36 -14.45 -1.37 23.53
CA ILE A 36 -14.16 -0.29 24.49
C ILE A 36 -15.26 -0.23 25.57
N SER A 37 -16.53 -0.29 25.16
CA SER A 37 -17.69 -0.22 26.07
C SER A 37 -17.73 -1.39 27.05
N ASN A 38 -17.36 -2.59 26.60
CA ASN A 38 -17.40 -3.81 27.40
C ASN A 38 -16.09 -4.07 28.17
N ALA A 39 -15.10 -3.19 28.04
CA ALA A 39 -13.81 -3.35 28.68
C ALA A 39 -13.92 -3.25 30.21
N THR A 40 -13.41 -4.26 30.90
CA THR A 40 -13.32 -4.26 32.37
C THR A 40 -12.06 -3.58 32.89
N SER A 41 -11.10 -3.31 32.01
CA SER A 41 -9.79 -2.75 32.30
C SER A 41 -9.60 -1.42 31.56
N GLU A 42 -8.64 -0.62 32.00
CA GLU A 42 -8.21 0.58 31.27
C GLU A 42 -7.63 0.21 29.90
N ILE A 43 -8.02 0.96 28.87
CA ILE A 43 -7.53 0.82 27.50
C ILE A 43 -6.70 2.04 27.15
N LEU A 44 -5.45 1.83 26.76
CA LEU A 44 -4.59 2.86 26.19
C LEU A 44 -4.41 2.61 24.69
N VAL A 45 -4.86 3.57 23.88
CA VAL A 45 -4.64 3.60 22.43
C VAL A 45 -3.55 4.62 22.14
N ILE A 46 -2.47 4.19 21.48
CA ILE A 46 -1.37 5.07 21.06
C ILE A 46 -1.37 5.11 19.53
N LEU A 47 -1.53 6.31 18.98
CA LEU A 47 -1.45 6.60 17.56
C LEU A 47 -0.19 7.41 17.33
N ASP A 48 0.83 6.75 16.79
CA ASP A 48 2.10 7.39 16.50
C ASP A 48 2.10 7.98 15.08
N ALA A 49 2.61 9.21 14.95
CA ALA A 49 2.82 9.96 13.73
C ALA A 49 1.57 10.07 12.82
N LEU A 50 0.47 10.59 13.36
CA LEU A 50 -0.81 10.72 12.64
C LEU A 50 -0.69 11.55 11.34
N ASP A 51 0.29 12.46 11.25
CA ASP A 51 0.57 13.24 10.04
C ASP A 51 1.11 12.40 8.87
N GLU A 52 1.60 11.18 9.11
CA GLU A 52 1.99 10.24 8.04
C GLU A 52 0.77 9.66 7.30
N VAL A 53 -0.45 9.80 7.85
CA VAL A 53 -1.67 9.44 7.14
C VAL A 53 -1.93 10.49 6.04
N PRO A 54 -2.02 10.09 4.75
CA PRO A 54 -2.27 11.02 3.66
C PRO A 54 -3.58 11.78 3.84
N GLU A 55 -3.58 13.07 3.52
CA GLU A 55 -4.79 13.91 3.59
C GLU A 55 -5.90 13.38 2.67
N ARG A 56 -5.52 12.89 1.48
CA ARG A 56 -6.44 12.28 0.51
C ARG A 56 -5.79 11.04 -0.10
N SER A 57 -6.41 9.88 0.07
CA SER A 57 -6.10 8.69 -0.72
C SER A 57 -7.38 7.95 -1.09
N SER A 58 -7.32 7.08 -2.12
CA SER A 58 -8.47 6.31 -2.59
C SER A 58 -8.93 5.20 -1.62
N ARG A 59 -8.14 4.88 -0.59
CA ARG A 59 -8.41 3.80 0.38
C ARG A 59 -8.53 4.27 1.82
N ASN A 60 -7.78 5.30 2.21
CA ASN A 60 -7.69 5.81 3.59
C ASN A 60 -7.71 7.34 3.59
N ASN A 61 -8.61 7.96 4.35
CA ASN A 61 -8.69 9.41 4.48
C ASN A 61 -8.33 9.83 5.91
N ARG A 62 -7.30 10.69 6.07
CA ARG A 62 -6.94 11.26 7.37
C ARG A 62 -8.15 11.91 8.06
N GLN A 63 -9.02 12.55 7.30
CA GLN A 63 -10.23 13.20 7.81
C GLN A 63 -11.21 12.20 8.46
N GLU A 64 -11.42 11.04 7.86
CA GLU A 64 -12.31 10.00 8.41
C GLU A 64 -11.75 9.46 9.73
N LEU A 65 -10.44 9.23 9.79
CA LEU A 65 -9.76 8.82 11.02
C LEU A 65 -9.88 9.90 12.11
N LEU A 66 -9.65 11.17 11.77
CA LEU A 66 -9.78 12.29 12.70
C LEU A 66 -11.21 12.41 13.25
N GLN A 67 -12.22 12.21 12.40
CA GLN A 67 -13.62 12.21 12.82
C GLN A 67 -13.93 11.06 13.77
N PHE A 68 -13.46 9.84 13.47
CA PHE A 68 -13.63 8.68 14.35
C PHE A 68 -12.98 8.90 15.72
N LEU A 69 -11.73 9.37 15.76
CA LEU A 69 -11.01 9.63 17.02
C LEU A 69 -11.68 10.73 17.85
N SER A 70 -12.15 11.80 17.18
CA SER A 70 -12.91 12.87 17.84
C SER A 70 -14.26 12.36 18.37
N GLY A 71 -14.91 11.43 17.65
CA GLY A 71 -16.13 10.76 18.08
C GLY A 71 -15.92 9.94 19.35
N LEU A 72 -14.90 9.07 19.36
CA LEU A 72 -14.53 8.27 20.54
C LEU A 72 -14.25 9.15 21.77
N ALA A 73 -13.55 10.27 21.59
CA ALA A 73 -13.26 11.20 22.67
C ALA A 73 -14.54 11.88 23.21
N ARG A 74 -15.50 12.21 22.34
CA ARG A 74 -16.79 12.82 22.73
C ARG A 74 -17.74 11.84 23.42
N GLU A 75 -17.68 10.55 23.08
CA GLU A 75 -18.47 9.51 23.75
C GLU A 75 -18.13 9.39 25.24
N GLY A 76 -16.93 9.85 25.65
CA GLY A 76 -16.60 10.03 27.06
C GLY A 76 -16.39 8.72 27.82
N PHE A 77 -15.86 7.70 27.15
CA PHE A 77 -15.52 6.42 27.79
C PHE A 77 -14.54 6.62 28.95
N SER A 78 -14.98 6.35 30.17
CA SER A 78 -14.19 6.60 31.38
C SER A 78 -12.91 5.76 31.49
N ARG A 79 -12.81 4.68 30.70
CA ARG A 79 -11.69 3.73 30.70
C ARG A 79 -10.81 3.82 29.45
N LEU A 80 -11.08 4.78 28.57
CA LEU A 80 -10.34 4.95 27.32
C LEU A 80 -9.37 6.12 27.44
N HIS A 81 -8.11 5.83 27.22
CA HIS A 81 -7.04 6.82 27.10
C HIS A 81 -6.51 6.77 25.68
N VAL A 82 -6.47 7.94 25.01
CA VAL A 82 -5.94 8.07 23.66
C VAL A 82 -4.76 9.02 23.68
N LEU A 83 -3.61 8.55 23.22
CA LEU A 83 -2.43 9.37 22.96
C LEU A 83 -2.22 9.43 21.45
N VAL A 84 -2.17 10.65 20.91
CA VAL A 84 -1.89 10.91 19.50
C VAL A 84 -0.62 11.72 19.41
N THR A 85 0.32 11.31 18.57
CA THR A 85 1.50 12.11 18.21
C THR A 85 1.37 12.58 16.76
N SER A 86 1.76 13.82 16.49
CA SER A 86 1.82 14.36 15.13
C SER A 86 2.73 15.59 15.07
N ARG A 87 3.08 16.02 13.87
CA ARG A 87 3.51 17.41 13.62
C ARG A 87 2.39 18.41 13.95
N ASP A 88 2.75 19.67 14.22
CA ASP A 88 1.78 20.77 14.43
C ASP A 88 1.16 21.20 13.09
N LEU A 89 0.19 20.40 12.62
CA LEU A 89 -0.60 20.66 11.42
C LEU A 89 -2.01 21.10 11.81
N SER A 90 -2.49 22.18 11.21
CA SER A 90 -3.76 22.80 11.58
C SER A 90 -4.98 21.89 11.39
N ASP A 91 -4.96 21.05 10.35
CA ASP A 91 -6.04 20.13 10.03
C ASP A 91 -6.13 18.96 11.02
N ILE A 92 -5.01 18.57 11.64
CA ILE A 92 -4.97 17.58 12.73
C ILE A 92 -5.33 18.25 14.05
N ARG A 93 -4.76 19.42 14.34
CA ARG A 93 -4.95 20.13 15.61
C ARG A 93 -6.39 20.58 15.83
N HIS A 94 -7.06 21.07 14.77
CA HIS A 94 -8.38 21.66 14.90
C HIS A 94 -9.47 20.68 15.40
N PRO A 95 -9.61 19.45 14.86
CA PRO A 95 -10.53 18.44 15.39
C PRO A 95 -10.34 18.10 16.88
N PHE A 96 -9.09 18.12 17.37
CA PHE A 96 -8.79 17.76 18.75
C PHE A 96 -8.95 18.90 19.76
N ARG A 97 -9.04 20.16 19.31
CA ARG A 97 -9.03 21.34 20.20
C ARG A 97 -10.10 21.31 21.30
N GLU A 98 -11.27 20.75 21.03
CA GLU A 98 -12.39 20.70 21.97
C GLU A 98 -12.44 19.41 22.80
N VAL A 99 -11.73 18.36 22.37
CA VAL A 99 -11.85 17.01 22.95
C VAL A 99 -10.58 16.56 23.67
N ALA A 100 -9.43 17.14 23.36
CA ALA A 100 -8.16 16.81 24.01
C ALA A 100 -8.14 17.34 25.45
N SER A 101 -7.86 16.45 26.40
CA SER A 101 -7.69 16.83 27.81
C SER A 101 -6.35 17.52 28.07
N GLN A 102 -5.33 17.20 27.28
CA GLN A 102 -3.98 17.76 27.37
C GLN A 102 -3.38 17.88 25.96
N GLU A 103 -2.62 18.94 25.74
CA GLU A 103 -1.81 19.18 24.55
C GLU A 103 -0.36 19.34 25.00
N LEU A 104 0.54 18.51 24.44
CA LEU A 104 1.97 18.56 24.73
C LEU A 104 2.70 18.99 23.46
N CYS A 105 3.18 20.22 23.43
CA CYS A 105 4.02 20.72 22.35
C CYS A 105 5.49 20.52 22.73
N LEU A 106 6.24 19.79 21.90
CA LEU A 106 7.68 19.63 22.07
C LEU A 106 8.40 20.77 21.36
N GLU A 107 8.80 21.79 22.09
CA GLU A 107 9.58 22.89 21.53
C GLU A 107 11.07 22.58 21.55
N ARG A 108 11.84 23.36 20.78
CA ARG A 108 13.29 23.17 20.69
C ARG A 108 13.99 23.25 22.06
N SER A 109 13.52 24.11 22.97
CA SER A 109 14.06 24.23 24.33
C SER A 109 13.91 22.96 25.14
N ASP A 110 12.89 22.15 24.85
CA ASP A 110 12.62 20.89 25.55
C ASP A 110 13.47 19.76 24.98
N VAL A 111 13.71 19.79 23.66
CA VAL A 111 14.35 18.70 22.91
C VAL A 111 15.89 18.81 22.88
N ASP A 112 16.46 20.01 22.82
CA ASP A 112 17.92 20.21 22.75
C ASP A 112 18.69 19.57 23.95
N PRO A 113 18.20 19.61 25.20
CA PRO A 113 18.79 18.86 26.32
C PRO A 113 18.82 17.35 26.11
N ASP A 114 17.73 16.78 25.59
CA ASP A 114 17.63 15.34 25.33
C ASP A 114 18.53 14.90 24.17
N ILE A 115 18.70 15.75 23.15
CA ILE A 115 19.68 15.52 22.07
C ILE A 115 21.10 15.46 22.65
N ARG A 116 21.45 16.40 23.55
CA ARG A 116 22.76 16.37 24.20
C ARG A 116 22.95 15.09 25.01
N TYR A 117 21.93 14.70 25.78
CA TYR A 117 21.95 13.45 26.54
C TYR A 117 22.12 12.22 25.63
N TYR A 118 21.41 12.18 24.51
CA TYR A 118 21.55 11.15 23.49
C TYR A 118 23.00 11.07 22.96
N VAL A 119 23.60 12.21 22.60
CA VAL A 119 25.00 12.26 22.13
C VAL A 119 25.97 11.75 23.20
N GLN A 120 25.78 12.16 24.46
CA GLN A 120 26.58 11.66 25.59
C GLN A 120 26.46 10.14 25.76
N CYS A 121 25.25 9.59 25.61
CA CYS A 121 25.02 8.14 25.65
C CYS A 121 25.72 7.42 24.50
N CYS A 122 25.64 7.94 23.28
CA CYS A 122 26.36 7.40 22.12
C CYS A 122 27.88 7.39 22.35
N LEU A 123 28.46 8.45 22.93
CA LEU A 123 29.91 8.55 23.21
C LEU A 123 30.41 7.56 24.28
N LYS A 124 29.50 6.99 25.09
CA LYS A 124 29.80 5.91 26.04
C LYS A 124 29.74 4.53 25.39
N HIS A 125 29.05 4.39 24.26
CA HIS A 125 28.89 3.12 23.57
C HIS A 125 30.23 2.60 23.02
N TYR A 126 30.43 1.27 22.97
CA TYR A 126 31.75 0.67 22.73
C TYR A 126 32.42 1.13 21.42
N ASN A 127 31.64 1.37 20.37
CA ASN A 127 32.17 1.86 19.10
C ASN A 127 32.80 3.26 19.25
N LEU A 128 32.18 4.19 19.97
CA LEU A 128 32.68 5.56 20.15
C LEU A 128 33.52 5.72 21.43
N ALA A 129 33.51 4.72 22.32
CA ALA A 129 34.27 4.72 23.55
C ALA A 129 35.79 4.86 23.32
N ARG A 130 36.27 4.42 22.14
CA ARG A 130 37.66 4.51 21.68
C ARG A 130 38.24 5.92 21.61
N TRP A 131 37.40 6.95 21.52
CA TRP A 131 37.83 8.33 21.38
C TRP A 131 38.35 8.92 22.69
N SER A 132 39.31 9.84 22.61
CA SER A 132 39.85 10.53 23.79
C SER A 132 38.77 11.42 24.45
N PRO A 133 38.90 11.72 25.76
CA PRO A 133 37.99 12.63 26.44
C PRO A 133 37.85 13.99 25.75
N ASP A 134 38.96 14.53 25.23
CA ASP A 134 38.97 15.81 24.51
C ASP A 134 38.13 15.74 23.23
N LEU A 135 38.31 14.69 22.41
CA LEU A 135 37.56 14.53 21.18
C LEU A 135 36.08 14.25 21.46
N LYS A 136 35.75 13.50 22.53
CA LYS A 136 34.36 13.29 22.94
C LYS A 136 33.67 14.59 23.33
N SER A 137 34.37 15.45 24.06
CA SER A 137 33.86 16.78 24.44
C SER A 137 33.64 17.66 23.20
N GLU A 138 34.58 17.63 22.25
CA GLU A 138 34.47 18.32 20.95
C GLU A 138 33.25 17.83 20.14
N ILE A 139 33.05 16.50 20.05
CA ILE A 139 31.90 15.90 19.37
C ILE A 139 30.58 16.32 20.03
N GLU A 140 30.49 16.23 21.36
CA GLU A 140 29.29 16.57 22.12
C GLU A 140 28.89 18.03 21.89
N GLU A 141 29.83 18.96 22.03
CA GLU A 141 29.58 20.39 21.89
C GLU A 141 29.11 20.74 20.46
N ILE A 142 29.81 20.24 19.44
CA ILE A 142 29.52 20.58 18.05
C ILE A 142 28.19 19.99 17.60
N ILE A 143 27.93 18.71 17.88
CA ILE A 143 26.69 18.06 17.42
C ILE A 143 25.49 18.60 18.18
N SER A 144 25.57 18.74 19.51
CA SER A 144 24.45 19.23 20.31
C SER A 144 24.09 20.68 19.94
N SER A 145 25.08 21.54 19.68
CA SER A 145 24.82 22.94 19.30
C SER A 145 24.24 23.09 17.88
N LYS A 146 24.61 22.21 16.94
CA LYS A 146 24.15 22.26 15.55
C LYS A 146 22.84 21.51 15.30
N ALA A 147 22.43 20.60 16.17
CA ALA A 147 21.23 19.79 15.98
C ALA A 147 19.94 20.62 15.94
N LYS A 148 19.85 21.70 16.73
CA LYS A 148 18.73 22.66 16.71
C LYS A 148 17.34 21.98 16.75
N GLY A 149 17.13 21.06 17.68
CA GLY A 149 15.89 20.29 17.83
C GLY A 149 15.73 19.09 16.88
N MET A 150 16.68 18.84 15.98
CA MET A 150 16.59 17.73 15.01
C MET A 150 17.33 16.48 15.51
N PHE A 151 16.60 15.59 16.21
CA PHE A 151 17.15 14.30 16.66
C PHE A 151 17.73 13.45 15.52
N ARG A 152 17.00 13.32 14.41
CA ARG A 152 17.47 12.51 13.28
C ARG A 152 18.75 13.07 12.67
N TRP A 153 18.90 14.40 12.62
CA TRP A 153 20.14 15.03 12.17
C TRP A 153 21.31 14.63 13.08
N ALA A 154 21.13 14.71 14.41
CA ALA A 154 22.16 14.34 15.37
C ALA A 154 22.54 12.86 15.25
N ALA A 155 21.54 11.97 15.15
CA ALA A 155 21.75 10.54 14.94
C ALA A 155 22.58 10.26 13.69
N CYS A 156 22.23 10.86 12.54
CA CYS A 156 23.01 10.70 11.31
C CYS A 156 24.47 11.19 11.45
N GLN A 157 24.70 12.29 12.18
CA GLN A 157 26.07 12.76 12.41
C GLN A 157 26.84 11.81 13.35
N MET A 158 26.18 11.23 14.36
CA MET A 158 26.81 10.23 15.23
C MET A 158 27.20 8.97 14.45
N GLU A 159 26.32 8.48 13.56
CA GLU A 159 26.62 7.36 12.65
C GLU A 159 27.82 7.67 11.74
N LEU A 160 27.94 8.90 11.23
CA LEU A 160 29.09 9.34 10.43
C LEU A 160 30.39 9.29 11.25
N ILE A 161 30.38 9.84 12.47
CA ILE A 161 31.55 9.85 13.36
C ILE A 161 31.94 8.43 13.79
N GLU A 162 30.97 7.54 13.96
CA GLU A 162 31.21 6.13 14.28
C GLU A 162 32.00 5.40 13.19
N ARG A 163 31.82 5.77 11.92
CA ARG A 163 32.54 5.20 10.77
C ARG A 163 33.98 5.69 10.66
N CYS A 164 34.31 6.86 11.21
CA CYS A 164 35.67 7.42 11.15
C CYS A 164 36.68 6.54 11.91
N ARG A 165 37.80 6.19 11.28
CA ARG A 165 38.83 5.33 11.92
C ARG A 165 39.98 6.13 12.52
N LYS A 166 40.31 7.29 11.94
CA LYS A 166 41.37 8.18 12.44
C LYS A 166 40.77 9.40 13.11
N ILE A 167 41.47 9.92 14.14
CA ILE A 167 41.10 11.18 14.82
C ILE A 167 40.98 12.33 13.82
N ARG A 168 41.90 12.40 12.85
CA ARG A 168 41.87 13.40 11.77
C ARG A 168 40.57 13.32 10.97
N ASP A 169 40.12 12.12 10.62
CA ASP A 169 38.92 11.93 9.80
C ASP A 169 37.67 12.37 10.58
N ALA A 170 37.61 12.07 11.88
CA ALA A 170 36.52 12.53 12.75
C ALA A 170 36.46 14.06 12.83
N ARG A 171 37.61 14.73 13.00
CA ARG A 171 37.66 16.22 13.00
C ARG A 171 37.28 16.84 11.67
N ILE A 172 37.67 16.23 10.55
CA ILE A 172 37.24 16.65 9.21
C ILE A 172 35.71 16.47 9.06
N ALA A 173 35.15 15.37 9.55
CA ALA A 173 33.72 15.17 9.53
C ALA A 173 32.98 16.23 10.36
N LEU A 174 33.48 16.56 11.56
CA LEU A 174 32.92 17.62 12.44
C LEU A 174 32.96 19.01 11.79
N SER A 175 34.01 19.33 11.03
CA SER A 175 34.11 20.61 10.33
C SER A 175 33.21 20.69 9.08
N CYS A 176 32.94 19.55 8.45
CA CYS A 176 32.14 19.44 7.22
C CYS A 176 30.68 19.01 7.45
N LEU A 177 30.16 19.10 8.68
CA LEU A 177 28.79 18.68 9.01
C LEU A 177 27.74 19.46 8.19
N PRO A 178 26.66 18.78 7.75
CA PRO A 178 25.56 19.39 7.01
C PRO A 178 24.80 20.39 7.90
N LYS A 179 24.23 21.44 7.31
CA LYS A 179 23.48 22.45 8.08
C LYS A 179 22.06 22.00 8.40
N THR A 180 21.48 21.18 7.54
CA THR A 180 20.09 20.73 7.61
C THR A 180 19.99 19.22 7.49
N LEU A 181 18.82 18.68 7.82
CA LEU A 181 18.53 17.26 7.59
C LEU A 181 18.55 16.93 6.08
N ASP A 182 18.07 17.85 5.24
CA ASP A 182 18.13 17.73 3.78
C ASP A 182 19.56 17.61 3.26
N ASP A 183 20.45 18.49 3.71
CA ASP A 183 21.87 18.44 3.35
C ASP A 183 22.51 17.11 3.80
N THR A 184 22.00 16.53 4.89
CA THR A 184 22.43 15.22 5.38
C THR A 184 22.03 14.13 4.39
N TYR A 185 20.77 14.09 3.98
CA TYR A 185 20.29 13.10 3.00
C TYR A 185 20.92 13.29 1.63
N LYS A 186 21.09 14.53 1.17
CA LYS A 186 21.80 14.85 -0.07
C LYS A 186 23.21 14.27 -0.07
N ARG A 187 23.95 14.40 1.04
CA ARG A 187 25.28 13.80 1.16
C ARG A 187 25.22 12.27 1.15
N MET A 188 24.31 11.67 1.92
CA MET A 188 24.17 10.20 1.96
C MET A 188 23.85 9.60 0.59
N LEU A 189 22.99 10.27 -0.18
CA LEU A 189 22.65 9.89 -1.56
C LEU A 189 23.83 10.07 -2.51
N ALA A 190 24.59 11.16 -2.37
CA ALA A 190 25.80 11.40 -3.17
C ALA A 190 26.95 10.42 -2.85
N ASP A 191 26.93 9.79 -1.67
CA ASP A 191 27.92 8.77 -1.26
C ASP A 191 27.57 7.35 -1.76
N ILE A 192 26.44 7.18 -2.46
CA ILE A 192 26.11 5.94 -3.17
C ILE A 192 27.06 5.79 -4.36
N ASN A 193 27.62 4.60 -4.56
CA ASN A 193 28.52 4.35 -5.69
C ASN A 193 27.76 4.55 -7.00
N GLU A 194 28.36 5.24 -7.96
CA GLU A 194 27.74 5.58 -9.25
C GLU A 194 27.21 4.34 -10.00
N GLU A 195 27.92 3.22 -9.91
CA GLU A 195 27.52 1.92 -10.49
C GLU A 195 26.19 1.38 -9.94
N TYR A 196 25.90 1.60 -8.65
CA TYR A 196 24.68 1.12 -7.99
C TYR A 196 23.62 2.21 -7.83
N LEU A 197 23.86 3.41 -8.37
CA LEU A 197 22.90 4.50 -8.27
C LEU A 197 21.56 4.17 -8.96
N PRO A 198 21.52 3.55 -10.16
CA PRO A 198 20.26 3.13 -10.77
C PRO A 198 19.44 2.20 -9.87
N ASP A 199 20.09 1.19 -9.30
CA ASP A 199 19.48 0.20 -8.40
C ASP A 199 18.92 0.88 -7.14
N ALA A 200 19.72 1.77 -6.52
CA ALA A 200 19.28 2.51 -5.34
C ALA A 200 18.05 3.38 -5.65
N MET A 201 18.04 4.06 -6.81
CA MET A 201 16.90 4.87 -7.24
C MET A 201 15.66 4.01 -7.50
N ALA A 202 15.81 2.81 -8.07
CA ALA A 202 14.72 1.86 -8.23
C ALA A 202 14.17 1.42 -6.86
N VAL A 203 15.04 1.05 -5.91
CA VAL A 203 14.66 0.68 -4.54
C VAL A 203 13.87 1.78 -3.86
N PHE A 204 14.38 3.02 -3.90
CA PHE A 204 13.68 4.15 -3.28
C PHE A 204 12.32 4.40 -3.90
N ARG A 205 12.19 4.23 -5.22
CA ARG A 205 10.92 4.36 -5.93
C ARG A 205 9.90 3.32 -5.48
N TRP A 206 10.31 2.06 -5.43
CA TRP A 206 9.49 0.96 -4.94
C TRP A 206 9.07 1.18 -3.49
N LEU A 207 10.00 1.54 -2.60
CA LEU A 207 9.65 1.82 -1.20
C LEU A 207 8.71 3.02 -1.04
N THR A 208 8.76 4.00 -1.96
CA THR A 208 7.93 5.21 -1.88
C THR A 208 6.49 4.98 -2.33
N TYR A 209 6.27 4.14 -3.34
CA TYR A 209 4.96 4.01 -4.01
C TYR A 209 4.36 2.60 -3.96
N SER A 210 5.03 1.63 -3.35
CA SER A 210 4.46 0.29 -3.16
C SER A 210 3.19 0.29 -2.32
N ARG A 211 2.26 -0.60 -2.66
CA ARG A 211 0.96 -0.76 -2.00
C ARG A 211 1.01 -1.50 -0.67
N ARG A 212 2.15 -2.16 -0.39
CA ARG A 212 2.46 -2.80 0.88
C ARG A 212 3.97 -2.76 1.13
N PRO A 213 4.41 -2.96 2.39
CA PRO A 213 5.80 -3.26 2.68
C PRO A 213 6.30 -4.43 1.83
N LEU A 214 7.52 -4.29 1.31
CA LEU A 214 8.17 -5.29 0.47
C LEU A 214 9.21 -6.06 1.28
N SER A 215 9.31 -7.37 1.06
CA SER A 215 10.35 -8.19 1.67
C SER A 215 11.74 -7.81 1.13
N ILE A 216 12.79 -8.24 1.82
CA ILE A 216 14.16 -8.02 1.36
C ILE A 216 14.43 -8.67 -0.01
N GLU A 217 13.84 -9.84 -0.27
CA GLU A 217 13.99 -10.53 -1.54
C GLU A 217 13.19 -9.87 -2.66
N GLU A 218 12.00 -9.35 -2.36
CA GLU A 218 11.20 -8.54 -3.28
C GLU A 218 11.93 -7.26 -3.67
N ILE A 219 12.48 -6.52 -2.70
CA ILE A 219 13.21 -5.28 -2.96
C ILE A 219 14.50 -5.52 -3.75
N ALA A 220 15.22 -6.61 -3.48
CA ALA A 220 16.42 -6.96 -4.23
C ALA A 220 16.13 -7.24 -5.70
N GLU A 221 15.02 -7.91 -6.02
CA GLU A 221 14.59 -8.09 -7.41
C GLU A 221 14.07 -6.78 -8.00
N ALA A 222 13.26 -6.04 -7.25
CA ALA A 222 12.69 -4.76 -7.68
C ALA A 222 13.75 -3.71 -8.05
N ALA A 223 14.94 -3.79 -7.44
CA ALA A 223 16.10 -2.94 -7.74
C ALA A 223 16.57 -3.07 -9.20
N ILE A 224 16.42 -4.27 -9.79
CA ILE A 224 16.92 -4.59 -11.14
C ILE A 224 15.80 -4.73 -12.19
N LEU A 225 14.53 -4.62 -11.78
CA LEU A 225 13.41 -4.62 -12.72
C LEU A 225 13.41 -3.35 -13.57
N GLN A 226 13.35 -3.54 -14.89
CA GLN A 226 13.21 -2.46 -15.88
C GLN A 226 11.86 -2.60 -16.60
N SER A 227 11.20 -1.48 -16.88
CA SER A 227 9.87 -1.47 -17.52
C SER A 227 9.88 -2.02 -18.95
N GLU A 228 11.05 -2.07 -19.59
CA GLU A 228 11.23 -2.44 -20.99
C GLU A 228 11.86 -3.82 -21.21
N THR A 229 12.34 -4.50 -20.15
CA THR A 229 12.99 -5.80 -20.31
C THR A 229 11.99 -6.95 -20.20
N THR A 230 12.17 -7.94 -21.07
CA THR A 230 11.29 -9.11 -21.14
C THR A 230 11.60 -10.15 -20.08
N ARG A 231 12.82 -10.18 -19.50
CA ARG A 231 13.18 -11.11 -18.42
C ARG A 231 14.26 -10.49 -17.54
N VAL A 232 14.20 -10.79 -16.24
CA VAL A 232 15.29 -10.50 -15.30
C VAL A 232 16.51 -11.32 -15.72
N ASP A 233 17.64 -10.67 -16.03
CA ASP A 233 18.89 -11.40 -16.23
C ASP A 233 19.36 -11.94 -14.87
N PRO A 234 19.53 -13.27 -14.71
CA PRO A 234 20.03 -13.82 -13.47
C PRO A 234 21.40 -13.26 -13.04
N ASN A 235 22.19 -12.73 -13.98
CA ASN A 235 23.50 -12.14 -13.70
C ASN A 235 23.40 -10.73 -13.09
N ASP A 236 22.26 -10.04 -13.24
CA ASP A 236 22.02 -8.74 -12.62
C ASP A 236 21.59 -8.89 -11.15
N ARG A 237 21.26 -10.10 -10.69
CA ARG A 237 20.81 -10.36 -9.32
C ARG A 237 21.92 -10.12 -8.31
N LEU A 238 21.57 -9.45 -7.22
CA LEU A 238 22.42 -9.39 -6.03
C LEU A 238 22.70 -10.81 -5.51
N ALA A 239 23.97 -11.11 -5.27
CA ALA A 239 24.39 -12.41 -4.74
C ALA A 239 23.78 -12.70 -3.34
N ASP A 240 23.60 -11.66 -2.54
CA ASP A 240 22.80 -11.66 -1.32
C ASP A 240 21.79 -10.51 -1.38
N PRO A 241 20.47 -10.78 -1.27
CA PRO A 241 19.45 -9.74 -1.18
C PRO A 241 19.71 -8.67 -0.11
N SER A 242 20.45 -9.00 0.95
CA SER A 242 20.75 -8.06 2.03
C SER A 242 21.70 -6.91 1.63
N GLU A 243 22.43 -7.08 0.53
CA GLU A 243 23.33 -6.05 -0.01
C GLU A 243 22.60 -4.76 -0.39
N VAL A 244 21.29 -4.82 -0.68
CA VAL A 244 20.48 -3.64 -0.98
C VAL A 244 20.52 -2.58 0.13
N ILE A 245 20.66 -3.01 1.38
CA ILE A 245 20.78 -2.12 2.54
C ILE A 245 22.15 -1.43 2.53
N GLY A 246 23.20 -2.17 2.17
CA GLY A 246 24.56 -1.66 2.04
C GLY A 246 24.69 -0.64 0.92
N ILE A 247 24.08 -0.93 -0.24
CA ILE A 247 24.01 -0.03 -1.41
C ILE A 247 23.39 1.32 -1.01
N CYS A 248 22.29 1.30 -0.25
CA CYS A 248 21.55 2.50 0.13
C CYS A 248 22.11 3.23 1.37
N ARG A 249 23.34 2.92 1.81
CA ARG A 249 24.16 3.70 2.76
C ARG A 249 23.53 4.09 4.12
N GLY A 250 22.56 3.34 4.63
CA GLY A 250 21.87 3.64 5.91
C GLY A 250 20.59 4.47 5.77
N LEU A 251 20.14 4.69 4.53
CA LEU A 251 18.81 5.23 4.23
C LEU A 251 17.71 4.17 4.39
N LEU A 252 18.07 2.90 4.54
CA LEU A 252 17.16 1.77 4.71
C LEU A 252 17.37 1.07 6.05
N THR A 253 16.32 0.39 6.52
CA THR A 253 16.35 -0.48 7.69
C THR A 253 15.53 -1.75 7.43
N LEU A 254 15.85 -2.82 8.15
CA LEU A 254 15.04 -4.03 8.19
C LEU A 254 14.11 -3.99 9.40
N SER A 255 12.84 -4.28 9.15
CA SER A 255 11.82 -4.43 10.19
C SER A 255 11.21 -5.82 10.11
N HIS A 256 10.74 -6.32 11.26
CA HIS A 256 10.01 -7.57 11.31
C HIS A 256 8.51 -7.28 11.33
N GLU A 257 7.79 -7.72 10.30
CA GLU A 257 6.35 -7.77 10.32
C GLU A 257 5.88 -9.19 10.68
N GLN A 258 4.90 -9.26 11.58
CA GLN A 258 4.05 -10.43 11.70
C GLN A 258 2.86 -10.21 10.76
N GLU A 259 2.99 -10.65 9.51
CA GLU A 259 1.83 -10.63 8.62
C GLU A 259 0.75 -11.60 9.15
N SER A 260 -0.44 -11.06 9.40
CA SER A 260 -1.66 -11.85 9.48
C SER A 260 -2.14 -12.14 8.05
N HIS A 261 -1.60 -13.18 7.42
CA HIS A 261 -1.95 -13.50 6.04
C HIS A 261 -3.46 -13.77 5.85
N ARG A 262 -4.10 -12.94 5.02
CA ARG A 262 -5.37 -13.21 4.33
C ARG A 262 -5.03 -13.67 2.91
N GLY A 263 -4.89 -14.98 2.75
CA GLY A 263 -4.73 -15.66 1.45
C GLY A 263 -5.39 -17.04 1.50
N PRO A 264 -5.71 -17.65 0.36
CA PRO A 264 -6.30 -18.99 0.34
C PRO A 264 -5.38 -19.99 1.07
N LYS A 265 -5.98 -20.93 1.80
CA LYS A 265 -5.26 -21.95 2.57
C LYS A 265 -4.35 -22.76 1.65
N ARG A 266 -3.06 -22.41 1.62
CA ARG A 266 -2.01 -23.24 1.03
C ARG A 266 -1.63 -24.33 2.06
N SER A 267 -0.87 -25.34 1.65
CA SER A 267 -0.34 -26.36 2.58
C SER A 267 0.35 -25.70 3.79
N LEU A 268 0.22 -26.26 4.99
CA LEU A 268 0.81 -25.70 6.22
C LEU A 268 2.33 -25.48 6.09
N TYR A 269 3.03 -26.38 5.38
CA TYR A 269 4.46 -26.24 5.08
C TYR A 269 4.75 -25.03 4.18
N HIS A 270 3.86 -24.78 3.21
CA HIS A 270 3.94 -23.68 2.25
C HIS A 270 3.68 -22.31 2.91
N GLN A 271 2.80 -22.25 3.91
CA GLN A 271 2.57 -21.03 4.68
C GLN A 271 3.82 -20.63 5.47
N LEU A 272 4.42 -21.58 6.20
CA LEU A 272 5.56 -21.32 7.07
C LEU A 272 6.80 -20.80 6.32
N GLN A 273 7.04 -21.28 5.09
CA GLN A 273 8.21 -20.88 4.30
C GLN A 273 8.08 -19.47 3.70
N LEU A 274 6.87 -19.08 3.28
CA LEU A 274 6.57 -17.72 2.82
C LEU A 274 6.48 -16.72 3.98
N GLU A 275 5.87 -17.13 5.10
CA GLU A 275 5.77 -16.33 6.33
C GLU A 275 7.15 -15.96 6.88
N SER A 276 8.13 -16.88 6.82
CA SER A 276 9.51 -16.62 7.22
C SER A 276 10.22 -15.56 6.36
N ARG A 277 10.01 -15.56 5.03
CA ARG A 277 10.64 -14.59 4.12
C ARG A 277 9.95 -13.23 4.20
N ARG A 278 8.62 -13.20 4.22
CA ARG A 278 7.83 -11.98 4.33
C ARG A 278 7.93 -11.30 5.69
N SER A 279 8.39 -12.00 6.73
CA SER A 279 8.58 -11.37 8.02
C SER A 279 9.63 -10.26 7.96
N ARG A 280 10.63 -10.32 7.07
CA ARG A 280 11.69 -9.31 6.98
C ARG A 280 11.41 -8.32 5.85
N VAL A 281 10.82 -7.18 6.21
CA VAL A 281 10.46 -6.13 5.25
C VAL A 281 11.43 -4.95 5.34
N VAL A 282 11.74 -4.39 4.17
CA VAL A 282 12.62 -3.23 4.04
C VAL A 282 11.80 -1.96 4.15
N ARG A 283 12.33 -0.99 4.90
CA ARG A 283 11.74 0.34 5.05
C ARG A 283 12.81 1.40 4.90
N PHE A 284 12.39 2.64 4.66
CA PHE A 284 13.26 3.77 4.92
C PHE A 284 13.67 3.78 6.39
N SER A 285 14.93 4.15 6.68
CA SER A 285 15.44 4.23 8.04
C SER A 285 14.73 5.30 8.88
N HIS A 286 14.04 6.23 8.23
CA HIS A 286 13.15 7.20 8.85
C HIS A 286 12.17 7.77 7.81
N PHE A 287 10.94 8.08 8.21
CA PHE A 287 9.90 8.64 7.33
C PHE A 287 10.36 9.90 6.56
N SER A 288 11.12 10.78 7.23
CA SER A 288 11.64 12.00 6.58
C SER A 288 12.58 11.75 5.39
N VAL A 289 13.14 10.54 5.24
CA VAL A 289 13.89 10.17 4.02
C VAL A 289 12.94 10.12 2.83
N GLN A 290 11.80 9.42 2.98
CA GLN A 290 10.76 9.34 1.96
C GLN A 290 10.19 10.74 1.64
N GLU A 291 9.93 11.55 2.67
CA GLU A 291 9.47 12.93 2.50
C GLU A 291 10.46 13.78 1.70
N TYR A 292 11.75 13.66 1.99
CA TYR A 292 12.80 14.36 1.24
C TYR A 292 12.84 13.92 -0.22
N LEU A 293 12.81 12.61 -0.49
CA LEU A 293 12.86 12.04 -1.85
C LEU A 293 11.63 12.43 -2.69
N ARG A 294 10.45 12.54 -2.07
CA ARG A 294 9.21 13.01 -2.71
C ARG A 294 9.17 14.52 -2.95
N SER A 295 10.14 15.27 -2.42
CA SER A 295 10.21 16.72 -2.56
C SER A 295 11.16 17.12 -3.68
N GLU A 296 10.88 18.21 -4.39
CA GLU A 296 11.79 18.79 -5.40
C GLU A 296 13.18 19.16 -4.81
N ARG A 297 13.25 19.32 -3.49
CA ARG A 297 14.50 19.54 -2.74
C ARG A 297 15.53 18.43 -2.97
N ALA A 298 15.10 17.20 -3.28
CA ALA A 298 15.98 16.09 -3.61
C ALA A 298 16.68 16.22 -4.97
N SER A 299 16.26 17.19 -5.81
CA SER A 299 16.88 17.52 -7.10
C SER A 299 17.01 16.28 -8.00
N SER A 300 18.22 15.86 -8.38
CA SER A 300 18.45 14.67 -9.21
C SER A 300 17.99 13.35 -8.58
N PHE A 301 17.77 13.33 -7.25
CA PHE A 301 17.27 12.17 -6.52
C PHE A 301 15.75 12.25 -6.27
N HIS A 302 15.06 13.24 -6.84
CA HIS A 302 13.63 13.39 -6.69
C HIS A 302 12.87 12.20 -7.28
N ILE A 303 11.89 11.68 -6.53
CA ILE A 303 11.05 10.55 -6.92
C ILE A 303 9.65 11.06 -7.22
N ASP A 304 9.45 11.44 -8.47
CA ASP A 304 8.20 11.94 -9.00
C ASP A 304 7.08 10.89 -8.94
N THR A 305 5.86 11.30 -8.60
CA THR A 305 4.72 10.39 -8.46
C THR A 305 4.30 9.79 -9.80
N ALA A 306 4.16 10.62 -10.84
CA ALA A 306 3.65 10.19 -12.14
C ALA A 306 4.61 9.21 -12.81
N GLN A 307 5.89 9.58 -12.91
CA GLN A 307 6.94 8.73 -13.47
C GLN A 307 7.07 7.42 -12.70
N SER A 308 6.92 7.46 -11.39
CA SER A 308 7.01 6.25 -10.56
C SER A 308 5.89 5.27 -10.86
N HIS A 309 4.64 5.75 -10.96
CA HIS A 309 3.52 4.88 -11.32
C HIS A 309 3.65 4.33 -12.74
N THR A 310 4.18 5.08 -13.70
CA THR A 310 4.50 4.58 -15.05
C THR A 310 5.48 3.41 -14.99
N GLN A 311 6.60 3.59 -14.30
CA GLN A 311 7.64 2.56 -14.22
C GLN A 311 7.20 1.32 -13.44
N LEU A 312 6.58 1.50 -12.27
CA LEU A 312 6.08 0.39 -11.47
C LEU A 312 5.04 -0.43 -12.26
N THR A 313 4.18 0.25 -13.03
CA THR A 313 3.20 -0.41 -13.90
C THR A 313 3.89 -1.25 -14.98
N GLY A 314 4.87 -0.67 -15.68
CA GLY A 314 5.65 -1.38 -16.69
C GLY A 314 6.37 -2.61 -16.12
N CYS A 315 7.10 -2.44 -15.01
CA CYS A 315 7.78 -3.55 -14.34
C CYS A 315 6.80 -4.65 -13.91
N CYS A 316 5.66 -4.29 -13.29
CA CYS A 316 4.70 -5.29 -12.86
C CYS A 316 4.06 -6.05 -14.04
N LEU A 317 3.69 -5.35 -15.12
CA LEU A 317 3.10 -5.97 -16.29
C LEU A 317 4.10 -6.90 -16.98
N SER A 318 5.34 -6.44 -17.21
CA SER A 318 6.39 -7.26 -17.80
C SER A 318 6.70 -8.50 -16.97
N ASP A 319 6.81 -8.35 -15.65
CA ASP A 319 7.08 -9.47 -14.74
C ASP A 319 5.98 -10.55 -14.84
N VAL A 320 4.71 -10.15 -14.80
CA VAL A 320 3.58 -11.08 -14.95
C VAL A 320 3.52 -11.68 -16.36
N ILE A 321 3.70 -10.88 -17.41
CA ILE A 321 3.56 -11.36 -18.79
C ILE A 321 4.66 -12.36 -19.15
N TYR A 322 5.89 -12.16 -18.68
CA TYR A 322 7.03 -12.93 -19.17
C TYR A 322 7.60 -13.96 -18.20
N ASN A 323 7.39 -13.78 -16.89
CA ASN A 323 7.91 -14.69 -15.85
C ASN A 323 6.82 -15.59 -15.23
N ALA A 324 5.53 -15.25 -15.37
CA ALA A 324 4.46 -16.16 -14.94
C ALA A 324 4.50 -17.47 -15.73
N SER A 325 4.58 -18.59 -15.03
CA SER A 325 4.50 -19.91 -15.65
C SER A 325 3.04 -20.29 -15.98
N SER A 326 2.86 -21.28 -16.85
CA SER A 326 1.53 -21.85 -17.15
C SER A 326 0.96 -22.69 -16.01
N THR A 327 1.76 -23.00 -15.00
CA THR A 327 1.38 -23.74 -13.79
C THR A 327 2.06 -23.08 -12.60
N PHE A 328 1.43 -22.05 -12.04
CA PHE A 328 2.01 -21.28 -10.95
C PHE A 328 2.43 -22.18 -9.79
N SER A 329 3.72 -22.19 -9.48
CA SER A 329 4.30 -23.00 -8.41
C SER A 329 5.05 -22.14 -7.37
N ILE A 330 5.46 -22.77 -6.28
CA ILE A 330 6.24 -22.10 -5.23
C ILE A 330 7.60 -21.67 -5.78
N GLU A 331 8.18 -22.52 -6.62
CA GLU A 331 9.45 -22.30 -7.28
C GLU A 331 9.41 -20.99 -8.06
N ASP A 332 8.30 -20.65 -8.71
CA ASP A 332 8.13 -19.34 -9.38
C ASP A 332 8.22 -18.16 -8.40
N THR A 333 7.71 -18.29 -7.17
CA THR A 333 7.78 -17.21 -6.15
C THR A 333 9.17 -17.12 -5.52
N ILE A 334 9.93 -18.22 -5.52
CA ILE A 334 11.32 -18.23 -5.07
C ILE A 334 12.23 -17.66 -6.14
N GLU A 335 11.97 -18.00 -7.40
CA GLU A 335 12.71 -17.56 -8.57
C GLU A 335 12.40 -16.09 -8.88
N TYR A 336 11.14 -15.66 -8.78
CA TYR A 336 10.66 -14.29 -9.03
C TYR A 336 9.90 -13.73 -7.81
N PRO A 337 10.62 -13.26 -6.77
CA PRO A 337 10.03 -12.68 -5.56
C PRO A 337 8.91 -11.65 -5.79
N MET A 338 9.03 -10.78 -6.81
CA MET A 338 8.10 -9.69 -7.10
C MET A 338 6.80 -10.15 -7.77
N LEU A 339 6.74 -11.38 -8.29
CA LEU A 339 5.66 -11.84 -9.15
C LEU A 339 4.27 -11.76 -8.49
N GLU A 340 4.16 -12.11 -7.19
CA GLU A 340 2.90 -12.00 -6.47
C GLU A 340 2.50 -10.55 -6.20
N TYR A 341 3.47 -9.68 -5.92
CA TYR A 341 3.21 -8.24 -5.78
C TYR A 341 2.72 -7.68 -7.13
N ALA A 342 3.47 -7.97 -8.20
CA ALA A 342 3.19 -7.49 -9.55
C ALA A 342 1.79 -7.91 -9.99
N ALA A 343 1.46 -9.19 -9.88
CA ALA A 343 0.14 -9.73 -10.22
C ALA A 343 -1.00 -9.07 -9.43
N ARG A 344 -0.75 -8.68 -8.18
CA ARG A 344 -1.79 -8.11 -7.31
C ARG A 344 -1.98 -6.61 -7.49
N TYR A 345 -0.93 -5.86 -7.81
CA TYR A 345 -0.93 -4.40 -7.70
C TYR A 345 -0.66 -3.65 -9.00
N TRP A 346 -0.34 -4.32 -10.12
CA TRP A 346 -0.10 -3.65 -11.42
C TRP A 346 -1.22 -2.68 -11.80
N HIS A 347 -2.48 -3.09 -11.63
CA HIS A 347 -3.64 -2.29 -12.04
C HIS A 347 -3.81 -1.05 -11.15
N GLU A 348 -3.43 -1.14 -9.87
CA GLU A 348 -3.47 0.01 -8.97
C GLU A 348 -2.40 1.04 -9.34
N HIS A 349 -1.23 0.61 -9.81
CA HIS A 349 -0.23 1.54 -10.34
C HIS A 349 -0.70 2.15 -11.66
N PHE A 350 -1.27 1.35 -12.56
CA PHE A 350 -1.80 1.80 -13.85
C PHE A 350 -2.91 2.86 -13.68
N GLN A 351 -3.79 2.70 -12.69
CA GLN A 351 -4.85 3.68 -12.42
C GLN A 351 -4.35 5.03 -11.90
N ASN A 352 -3.09 5.13 -11.46
CA ASN A 352 -2.47 6.36 -10.96
C ASN A 352 -1.58 7.05 -12.01
N LEU A 353 -1.68 6.65 -13.27
CA LEU A 353 -1.05 7.35 -14.40
C LEU A 353 -1.73 8.70 -14.64
N GLU A 354 -0.96 9.78 -14.71
CA GLU A 354 -1.48 11.13 -15.02
C GLU A 354 -1.89 11.26 -16.49
N ALA A 355 -1.23 10.53 -17.38
CA ALA A 355 -1.42 10.59 -18.84
C ALA A 355 -1.67 9.21 -19.45
N SER A 356 -2.03 9.18 -20.74
CA SER A 356 -2.04 7.92 -21.50
C SER A 356 -0.64 7.53 -21.89
N ASP A 357 -0.34 6.25 -21.71
CA ASP A 357 0.91 5.65 -22.15
C ASP A 357 0.54 4.49 -23.10
N PRO A 358 0.69 4.67 -24.42
CA PRO A 358 0.33 3.65 -25.40
C PRO A 358 1.10 2.33 -25.23
N GLN A 359 2.32 2.36 -24.67
CA GLN A 359 3.12 1.17 -24.42
C GLN A 359 2.53 0.37 -23.26
N LEU A 360 2.20 1.03 -22.15
CA LEU A 360 1.52 0.38 -21.02
C LEU A 360 0.12 -0.09 -21.40
N ASP A 361 -0.63 0.70 -22.17
CA ASP A 361 -1.92 0.28 -22.72
C ASP A 361 -1.75 -1.03 -23.52
N GLY A 362 -0.71 -1.11 -24.37
CA GLY A 362 -0.36 -2.32 -25.12
C GLY A 362 -0.03 -3.53 -24.24
N LEU A 363 0.71 -3.35 -23.14
CA LEU A 363 0.99 -4.41 -22.18
C LEU A 363 -0.26 -4.88 -21.44
N VAL A 364 -1.17 -3.97 -21.06
CA VAL A 364 -2.47 -4.35 -20.47
C VAL A 364 -3.29 -5.18 -21.47
N HIS A 365 -3.31 -4.81 -22.75
CA HIS A 365 -3.95 -5.62 -23.78
C HIS A 365 -3.30 -6.99 -23.93
N MET A 366 -1.97 -7.05 -23.94
CA MET A 366 -1.25 -8.33 -23.98
C MET A 366 -1.60 -9.20 -22.78
N LEU A 367 -1.71 -8.62 -21.58
CA LEU A 367 -2.08 -9.36 -20.38
C LEU A 367 -3.52 -9.89 -20.44
N LEU A 368 -4.48 -9.07 -20.87
CA LEU A 368 -5.91 -9.42 -20.82
C LEU A 368 -6.37 -10.26 -22.01
N GLU A 369 -5.84 -10.05 -23.22
CA GLU A 369 -6.38 -10.61 -24.47
C GLU A 369 -5.56 -11.80 -25.00
N THR A 370 -4.61 -12.32 -24.21
CA THR A 370 -3.76 -13.48 -24.58
C THR A 370 -3.83 -14.59 -23.53
N ASP A 371 -3.06 -15.66 -23.73
CA ASP A 371 -2.87 -16.72 -22.74
C ASP A 371 -2.22 -16.22 -21.43
N ALA A 372 -1.64 -15.01 -21.44
CA ALA A 372 -1.16 -14.33 -20.23
C ALA A 372 -2.25 -14.10 -19.19
N LEU A 373 -3.52 -13.94 -19.59
CA LEU A 373 -4.65 -13.78 -18.66
C LEU A 373 -4.76 -14.99 -17.73
N GLY A 374 -4.72 -16.20 -18.30
CA GLY A 374 -4.78 -17.43 -17.54
C GLY A 374 -3.59 -17.59 -16.58
N ARG A 375 -2.38 -17.21 -17.00
CA ARG A 375 -1.17 -17.25 -16.17
C ARG A 375 -1.24 -16.26 -15.00
N TRP A 376 -1.68 -15.04 -15.26
CA TRP A 376 -1.93 -14.04 -14.22
C TRP A 376 -2.98 -14.50 -13.22
N LEU A 377 -4.10 -15.04 -13.69
CA LEU A 377 -5.19 -15.54 -12.84
C LEU A 377 -4.80 -16.76 -12.00
N GLN A 378 -3.68 -17.44 -12.30
CA GLN A 378 -3.08 -18.47 -11.44
C GLN A 378 -2.19 -17.90 -10.32
N ILE A 379 -1.70 -16.67 -10.46
CA ILE A 379 -0.94 -15.96 -9.41
C ILE A 379 -1.91 -15.16 -8.53
N HIS A 380 -2.70 -14.26 -9.12
CA HIS A 380 -3.69 -13.44 -8.43
C HIS A 380 -5.11 -13.65 -8.95
N ASP A 381 -6.06 -13.92 -8.05
CA ASP A 381 -7.47 -14.09 -8.38
C ASP A 381 -8.28 -12.94 -7.74
N PRO A 382 -8.59 -11.89 -8.52
CA PRO A 382 -9.24 -10.68 -7.98
C PRO A 382 -10.73 -10.90 -7.63
N VAL A 383 -11.32 -12.01 -8.06
CA VAL A 383 -12.76 -12.32 -7.87
C VAL A 383 -12.99 -13.47 -6.89
N GLY A 384 -11.95 -14.23 -6.52
CA GLY A 384 -12.03 -15.31 -5.53
C GLY A 384 -12.60 -16.62 -6.08
N LEU A 385 -12.53 -16.83 -7.39
CA LEU A 385 -13.05 -17.99 -8.11
C LEU A 385 -12.25 -19.29 -7.91
N ARG A 386 -10.98 -19.21 -7.48
CA ARG A 386 -10.14 -20.38 -7.18
C ARG A 386 -10.67 -21.24 -6.05
N HIS A 387 -11.52 -20.69 -5.19
CA HIS A 387 -12.19 -21.46 -4.14
C HIS A 387 -13.06 -22.59 -4.72
N TYR A 388 -13.49 -22.47 -5.99
CA TYR A 388 -14.34 -23.46 -6.64
C TYR A 388 -13.53 -24.51 -7.43
N SER A 389 -12.58 -24.10 -8.28
CA SER A 389 -11.62 -25.01 -8.92
C SER A 389 -10.49 -24.28 -9.67
N PRO A 390 -9.21 -24.70 -9.59
CA PRO A 390 -8.13 -24.20 -10.43
C PRO A 390 -8.35 -24.40 -11.94
N SER A 391 -9.06 -25.47 -12.34
CA SER A 391 -9.36 -25.74 -13.76
C SER A 391 -10.36 -24.75 -14.35
N ILE A 392 -11.23 -24.14 -13.54
CA ILE A 392 -12.14 -23.06 -13.98
C ILE A 392 -11.31 -21.86 -14.42
N VAL A 393 -10.31 -21.46 -13.64
CA VAL A 393 -9.46 -20.30 -13.93
C VAL A 393 -8.68 -20.46 -15.24
N ILE A 394 -8.19 -21.66 -15.53
CA ILE A 394 -7.47 -21.94 -16.78
C ILE A 394 -8.39 -21.82 -18.00
N SER A 395 -9.70 -22.02 -17.85
CA SER A 395 -10.70 -21.87 -18.91
C SER A 395 -11.22 -20.43 -19.11
N MET A 396 -10.79 -19.48 -18.28
CA MET A 396 -11.22 -18.07 -18.32
C MET A 396 -10.45 -17.29 -19.39
N GLN A 397 -10.88 -17.41 -20.64
CA GLN A 397 -10.27 -16.71 -21.78
C GLN A 397 -11.31 -16.20 -22.77
N GLY A 398 -10.94 -15.13 -23.46
CA GLY A 398 -11.67 -14.60 -24.61
C GLY A 398 -12.44 -13.32 -24.30
N PRO A 399 -13.01 -12.67 -25.34
CA PRO A 399 -13.36 -11.26 -25.29
C PRO A 399 -14.31 -10.84 -24.16
N ALA A 400 -15.21 -11.74 -23.74
CA ALA A 400 -16.12 -11.48 -22.63
C ALA A 400 -15.40 -11.45 -21.27
N TRP A 401 -14.42 -12.34 -21.04
CA TRP A 401 -13.58 -12.34 -19.84
C TRP A 401 -12.67 -11.11 -19.80
N ASP A 402 -12.09 -10.74 -20.93
CA ASP A 402 -11.21 -9.57 -21.06
C ASP A 402 -11.98 -8.29 -20.67
N LEU A 403 -13.19 -8.14 -21.22
CA LEU A 403 -14.10 -7.04 -20.89
C LEU A 403 -14.53 -7.06 -19.41
N PHE A 404 -14.82 -8.24 -18.87
CA PHE A 404 -15.19 -8.41 -17.47
C PHE A 404 -14.06 -8.00 -16.52
N TYR A 405 -12.83 -8.46 -16.74
CA TYR A 405 -11.69 -8.11 -15.89
C TYR A 405 -11.29 -6.64 -16.04
N ALA A 406 -11.29 -6.09 -17.26
CA ALA A 406 -11.07 -4.66 -17.47
C ALA A 406 -12.09 -3.81 -16.71
N SER A 407 -13.37 -4.23 -16.74
CA SER A 407 -14.47 -3.57 -16.02
C SER A 407 -14.34 -3.73 -14.51
N HIS A 408 -14.00 -4.93 -14.03
CA HIS A 408 -13.81 -5.22 -12.61
C HIS A 408 -12.67 -4.41 -11.99
N LEU A 409 -11.54 -4.33 -12.71
CA LEU A 409 -10.35 -3.63 -12.25
C LEU A 409 -10.48 -2.10 -12.37
N GLY A 410 -11.48 -1.57 -13.08
CA GLY A 410 -11.67 -0.13 -13.25
C GLY A 410 -10.78 0.47 -14.35
N LEU A 411 -10.47 -0.30 -15.39
CA LEU A 411 -9.60 0.10 -16.49
C LEU A 411 -10.42 0.71 -17.62
N TYR A 412 -10.83 1.98 -17.47
CA TYR A 412 -11.76 2.63 -18.40
C TYR A 412 -11.29 2.60 -19.86
N ARG A 413 -10.02 2.91 -20.11
CA ARG A 413 -9.45 2.93 -21.48
C ARG A 413 -9.45 1.55 -22.11
N SER A 414 -9.00 0.54 -21.37
CA SER A 414 -9.00 -0.86 -21.82
C SER A 414 -10.43 -1.35 -22.08
N THR A 415 -11.36 -1.05 -21.16
CA THR A 415 -12.79 -1.38 -21.31
C THR A 415 -13.39 -0.76 -22.57
N LYS A 416 -13.13 0.53 -22.81
CA LYS A 416 -13.59 1.25 -24.00
C LYS A 416 -13.06 0.62 -25.28
N ARG A 417 -11.79 0.22 -25.29
CA ARG A 417 -11.18 -0.45 -26.42
C ARG A 417 -11.76 -1.84 -26.66
N SER A 418 -11.88 -2.68 -25.64
CA SER A 418 -12.50 -4.00 -25.76
C SER A 418 -13.93 -3.90 -26.31
N LEU A 419 -14.71 -2.89 -25.88
CA LEU A 419 -16.05 -2.63 -26.41
C LEU A 419 -16.11 -2.23 -27.89
N TYR A 420 -15.02 -1.72 -28.48
CA TYR A 420 -14.97 -1.45 -29.92
C TYR A 420 -14.56 -2.67 -30.74
N ALA A 421 -13.88 -3.63 -30.12
CA ALA A 421 -13.38 -4.83 -30.79
C ALA A 421 -14.33 -6.03 -30.66
N ILE A 422 -15.27 -5.99 -29.71
CA ILE A 422 -16.14 -7.11 -29.37
C ILE A 422 -17.47 -7.06 -30.11
N GLU A 423 -18.04 -8.23 -30.44
CA GLU A 423 -19.43 -8.32 -30.90
C GLU A 423 -20.42 -7.95 -29.78
N ASP A 424 -21.50 -7.25 -30.13
CA ASP A 424 -22.56 -6.80 -29.20
C ASP A 424 -23.13 -7.95 -28.35
N SER A 425 -23.17 -9.17 -28.92
CA SER A 425 -23.63 -10.39 -28.25
C SER A 425 -22.83 -10.75 -26.99
N ASN A 426 -21.56 -10.34 -26.92
CA ASN A 426 -20.69 -10.60 -25.77
C ASN A 426 -20.76 -9.52 -24.69
N ILE A 427 -21.32 -8.33 -24.99
CA ILE A 427 -21.51 -7.25 -24.01
C ILE A 427 -22.55 -7.65 -22.97
N THR A 428 -23.60 -8.34 -23.42
CA THR A 428 -24.72 -8.83 -22.61
C THR A 428 -24.55 -10.29 -22.16
N ARG A 429 -23.46 -10.94 -22.59
CA ARG A 429 -23.26 -12.37 -22.34
C ARG A 429 -23.05 -12.65 -20.87
N TYR A 430 -23.83 -13.59 -20.35
CA TYR A 430 -23.52 -14.26 -19.10
C TYR A 430 -22.24 -15.07 -19.28
N ILE A 431 -21.22 -14.68 -18.54
CA ILE A 431 -19.99 -15.44 -18.47
C ILE A 431 -20.24 -16.56 -17.46
N ASP A 432 -20.50 -17.75 -17.97
CA ASP A 432 -20.76 -18.93 -17.17
C ASP A 432 -19.42 -19.55 -16.72
N SER A 433 -19.13 -19.43 -15.43
CA SER A 433 -17.98 -20.11 -14.80
C SER A 433 -18.27 -21.57 -14.41
N GLY A 434 -19.47 -22.07 -14.72
CA GLY A 434 -20.02 -23.34 -14.24
C GLY A 434 -20.59 -23.27 -12.82
N VAL A 435 -20.48 -22.11 -12.16
CA VAL A 435 -20.95 -21.89 -10.77
C VAL A 435 -21.97 -20.75 -10.72
N THR A 436 -21.70 -19.62 -11.39
CA THR A 436 -22.57 -18.43 -11.36
C THR A 436 -22.41 -17.53 -12.60
N PRO A 437 -23.45 -16.79 -13.00
CA PRO A 437 -23.35 -15.81 -14.08
C PRO A 437 -22.55 -14.56 -13.67
N TYR A 438 -21.54 -14.22 -14.47
CA TYR A 438 -20.81 -12.95 -14.37
C TYR A 438 -21.09 -12.05 -15.57
N THR A 439 -21.17 -10.74 -15.35
CA THR A 439 -21.29 -9.74 -16.43
C THR A 439 -20.31 -8.59 -16.19
N ALA A 440 -19.82 -7.97 -17.27
CA ALA A 440 -18.95 -6.81 -17.18
C ALA A 440 -19.64 -5.64 -16.44
N LEU A 441 -20.95 -5.43 -16.70
CA LEU A 441 -21.75 -4.43 -16.02
C LEU A 441 -21.84 -4.72 -14.51
N GLY A 442 -22.14 -5.96 -14.13
CA GLY A 442 -22.19 -6.35 -12.72
C GLY A 442 -20.87 -6.11 -12.00
N ALA A 443 -19.75 -6.44 -12.65
CA ALA A 443 -18.42 -6.19 -12.09
C ALA A 443 -18.12 -4.71 -11.87
N ALA A 444 -18.41 -3.85 -12.86
CA ALA A 444 -18.22 -2.41 -12.76
C ALA A 444 -19.13 -1.79 -11.68
N CYS A 445 -20.39 -2.21 -11.63
CA CYS A 445 -21.37 -1.73 -10.66
C CYS A 445 -20.97 -2.06 -9.22
N LEU A 446 -20.57 -3.32 -8.94
CA LEU A 446 -20.17 -3.75 -7.59
C LEU A 446 -18.88 -3.07 -7.08
N ARG A 447 -18.05 -2.58 -8.00
CA ARG A 447 -16.80 -1.88 -7.68
C ARG A 447 -16.92 -0.35 -7.69
N GLY A 448 -18.03 0.19 -8.21
CA GLY A 448 -18.31 1.63 -8.19
C GLY A 448 -17.60 2.41 -9.28
N HIS A 449 -17.34 1.76 -10.41
CA HIS A 449 -16.67 2.37 -11.55
C HIS A 449 -17.69 3.09 -12.43
N VAL A 450 -18.19 4.22 -11.94
CA VAL A 450 -19.28 5.01 -12.54
C VAL A 450 -19.10 5.21 -14.06
N ASP A 451 -17.92 5.66 -14.50
CA ASP A 451 -17.65 5.93 -15.92
C ASP A 451 -17.75 4.68 -16.78
N ILE A 452 -17.32 3.53 -16.25
CA ILE A 452 -17.43 2.24 -16.94
C ILE A 452 -18.88 1.77 -16.98
N VAL A 453 -19.65 1.97 -15.90
CA VAL A 453 -21.09 1.66 -15.86
C VAL A 453 -21.85 2.44 -16.94
N ARG A 454 -21.64 3.76 -17.02
CA ARG A 454 -22.24 4.60 -18.07
C ARG A 454 -21.85 4.12 -19.47
N LEU A 455 -20.57 3.80 -19.67
CA LEU A 455 -20.05 3.32 -20.94
C LEU A 455 -20.70 2.00 -21.35
N LEU A 456 -20.78 1.01 -20.46
CA LEU A 456 -21.38 -0.30 -20.74
C LEU A 456 -22.88 -0.19 -21.07
N LEU A 457 -23.63 0.61 -20.30
CA LEU A 457 -25.06 0.83 -20.55
C LEU A 457 -25.30 1.55 -21.89
N SER A 458 -24.45 2.53 -22.23
CA SER A 458 -24.53 3.21 -23.55
C SER A 458 -24.29 2.27 -24.74
N ARG A 459 -23.69 1.10 -24.49
CA ARG A 459 -23.41 0.05 -25.49
C ARG A 459 -24.39 -1.13 -25.38
N GLY A 460 -25.52 -0.95 -24.68
CA GLY A 460 -26.60 -1.94 -24.65
C GLY A 460 -26.43 -3.05 -23.62
N ALA A 461 -25.58 -2.87 -22.60
CA ALA A 461 -25.56 -3.79 -21.46
C ALA A 461 -26.92 -3.76 -20.73
N ASP A 462 -27.46 -4.94 -20.36
CA ASP A 462 -28.76 -5.04 -19.70
C ASP A 462 -28.66 -4.71 -18.19
N PRO A 463 -29.29 -3.62 -17.70
CA PRO A 463 -29.27 -3.24 -16.29
C PRO A 463 -29.99 -4.24 -15.38
N ASN A 464 -30.82 -5.12 -15.93
CA ASN A 464 -31.53 -6.18 -15.23
C ASN A 464 -30.80 -7.53 -15.24
N SER A 465 -29.57 -7.56 -15.74
CA SER A 465 -28.72 -8.75 -15.71
C SER A 465 -28.63 -9.35 -14.30
N ARG A 466 -28.54 -10.68 -14.25
CA ARG A 466 -28.42 -11.44 -13.00
C ARG A 466 -26.96 -11.75 -12.66
N ILE A 467 -26.64 -11.65 -11.38
CA ILE A 467 -25.39 -12.09 -10.76
C ILE A 467 -25.70 -13.02 -9.57
N VAL A 468 -24.66 -13.47 -8.85
CA VAL A 468 -24.75 -14.47 -7.76
C VAL A 468 -25.94 -14.25 -6.82
N ASP A 469 -26.18 -13.01 -6.38
CA ASP A 469 -27.16 -12.68 -5.33
C ASP A 469 -28.50 -12.11 -5.84
N GLY A 470 -28.73 -12.13 -7.16
CA GLY A 470 -29.94 -11.63 -7.80
C GLY A 470 -29.67 -10.66 -8.95
N THR A 471 -30.53 -9.67 -9.14
CA THR A 471 -30.32 -8.57 -10.10
C THR A 471 -29.14 -7.71 -9.68
N ILE A 472 -28.40 -7.13 -10.64
CA ILE A 472 -27.32 -6.16 -10.35
C ILE A 472 -27.78 -5.08 -9.36
N LEU A 473 -28.97 -4.50 -9.57
CA LEU A 473 -29.52 -3.46 -8.70
C LEU A 473 -29.58 -3.87 -7.22
N LYS A 474 -30.01 -5.12 -6.94
CA LYS A 474 -30.09 -5.64 -5.58
C LYS A 474 -28.70 -5.77 -4.95
N ALA A 475 -27.76 -6.35 -5.68
CA ALA A 475 -26.41 -6.53 -5.17
C ALA A 475 -25.70 -5.19 -4.92
N VAL A 476 -25.90 -4.20 -5.79
CA VAL A 476 -25.41 -2.83 -5.56
C VAL A 476 -26.09 -2.20 -4.34
N LEU A 477 -27.39 -2.42 -4.13
CA LEU A 477 -28.10 -1.95 -2.94
C LEU A 477 -27.52 -2.56 -1.66
N ASP A 478 -27.22 -3.86 -1.68
CA ASP A 478 -26.63 -4.57 -0.54
C ASP A 478 -25.22 -4.00 -0.24
N VAL A 479 -24.40 -3.74 -1.26
CA VAL A 479 -23.09 -3.09 -1.10
C VAL A 479 -23.24 -1.63 -0.64
N TYR A 480 -24.20 -0.89 -1.17
CA TYR A 480 -24.49 0.49 -0.77
C TYR A 480 -24.87 0.56 0.71
N GLN A 481 -25.78 -0.31 1.18
CA GLN A 481 -26.19 -0.39 2.59
C GLN A 481 -25.03 -0.73 3.53
N GLN A 482 -24.06 -1.51 3.06
CA GLN A 482 -22.82 -1.78 3.80
C GLN A 482 -21.89 -0.55 3.84
N CYS A 483 -21.98 0.35 2.85
CA CYS A 483 -21.16 1.57 2.79
C CYS A 483 -21.77 2.77 3.55
N ILE A 484 -23.06 2.74 3.92
CA ILE A 484 -23.71 3.84 4.67
C ILE A 484 -23.08 3.94 6.07
N ASP A 485 -22.35 5.03 6.30
CA ASP A 485 -21.61 5.33 7.53
C ASP A 485 -22.28 6.50 8.29
N PRO A 486 -22.31 6.53 9.64
CA PRO A 486 -22.95 7.61 10.41
C PRO A 486 -22.17 8.95 10.41
N VAL A 487 -20.92 8.99 9.92
CA VAL A 487 -19.97 10.09 10.21
C VAL A 487 -19.44 10.83 8.97
N GLY A 488 -19.85 10.47 7.75
CA GLY A 488 -19.54 11.27 6.55
C GLY A 488 -19.64 10.50 5.24
N GLU A 489 -19.82 11.22 4.13
CA GLU A 489 -19.89 10.64 2.79
C GLU A 489 -18.50 10.21 2.27
N SER A 490 -18.20 8.91 2.24
CA SER A 490 -16.99 8.39 1.57
C SER A 490 -17.12 8.48 0.05
N ALA A 491 -16.00 8.62 -0.67
CA ALA A 491 -16.00 8.63 -2.14
C ALA A 491 -16.60 7.36 -2.74
N LYS A 492 -16.40 6.21 -2.08
CA LYS A 492 -17.01 4.93 -2.47
C LYS A 492 -18.54 4.98 -2.32
N LEU A 493 -19.06 5.56 -1.24
CA LEU A 493 -20.50 5.70 -1.02
C LEU A 493 -21.14 6.57 -2.12
N LYS A 494 -20.50 7.69 -2.47
CA LYS A 494 -20.96 8.57 -3.57
C LYS A 494 -21.00 7.82 -4.90
N ASN A 495 -19.95 7.07 -5.21
CA ASN A 495 -19.90 6.28 -6.44
C ASN A 495 -20.99 5.18 -6.45
N MET A 496 -21.23 4.51 -5.31
CA MET A 496 -22.30 3.51 -5.20
C MET A 496 -23.69 4.13 -5.39
N GLU A 497 -23.94 5.29 -4.78
CA GLU A 497 -25.19 6.05 -4.94
C GLU A 497 -25.40 6.44 -6.41
N GLU A 498 -24.36 6.96 -7.06
CA GLU A 498 -24.43 7.33 -8.45
C GLU A 498 -24.69 6.11 -9.36
N VAL A 499 -24.05 4.97 -9.08
CA VAL A 499 -24.33 3.70 -9.80
C VAL A 499 -25.79 3.28 -9.63
N LEU A 500 -26.37 3.38 -8.43
CA LEU A 500 -27.78 3.06 -8.19
C LEU A 500 -28.70 3.95 -9.03
N LEU A 501 -28.46 5.26 -9.04
CA LEU A 501 -29.23 6.22 -9.82
C LEU A 501 -29.14 5.91 -11.32
N ILE A 502 -27.93 5.68 -11.83
CA ILE A 502 -27.69 5.33 -13.24
C ILE A 502 -28.47 4.08 -13.62
N LEU A 503 -28.43 3.02 -12.80
CA LEU A 503 -29.15 1.78 -13.09
C LEU A 503 -30.66 2.01 -13.17
N LEU A 504 -31.23 2.80 -12.25
CA LEU A 504 -32.65 3.13 -12.25
C LEU A 504 -33.04 3.96 -13.48
N GLU A 505 -32.23 4.95 -13.86
CA GLU A 505 -32.42 5.75 -15.08
C GLU A 505 -32.46 4.90 -16.36
N HIS A 506 -31.70 3.81 -16.38
CA HIS A 506 -31.62 2.89 -17.52
C HIS A 506 -32.65 1.75 -17.44
N GLY A 507 -33.58 1.78 -16.49
CA GLY A 507 -34.70 0.84 -16.42
C GLY A 507 -34.46 -0.41 -15.57
N ALA A 508 -33.56 -0.33 -14.57
CA ALA A 508 -33.42 -1.41 -13.60
C ALA A 508 -34.71 -1.60 -12.77
N GLU A 509 -35.21 -2.83 -12.69
CA GLU A 509 -36.45 -3.19 -12.02
C GLU A 509 -36.27 -3.27 -10.49
N THR A 510 -37.02 -2.45 -9.75
CA THR A 510 -36.98 -2.38 -8.27
C THR A 510 -37.75 -3.51 -7.57
N LYS A 511 -38.56 -4.28 -8.30
CA LYS A 511 -39.35 -5.41 -7.79
C LYS A 511 -39.27 -6.56 -8.78
N ARG A 512 -39.33 -7.81 -8.29
CA ARG A 512 -39.59 -8.98 -9.14
C ARG A 512 -40.79 -8.65 -10.04
N SER A 513 -40.55 -8.50 -11.34
CA SER A 513 -41.56 -8.78 -12.35
C SER A 513 -41.94 -10.25 -12.19
N THR A 514 -42.91 -10.52 -11.32
CA THR A 514 -43.73 -11.72 -11.42
C THR A 514 -44.56 -11.54 -12.67
N GLN A 515 -44.00 -11.85 -13.83
CA GLN A 515 -44.78 -12.05 -15.04
C GLN A 515 -44.33 -13.35 -15.74
N ASN A 516 -45.16 -14.36 -15.44
CA ASN A 516 -45.48 -15.60 -16.15
C ASN A 516 -44.46 -16.74 -16.16
#